data_AF-A0A367M035-F1
#
_entry.id   AF-A0A367M035-F1
#
_cell.length_a   1.000
_cell.length_b   1.000
_cell.length_c   1.000
_cell.angle_alpha   90.00
_cell.angle_beta   90.00
_cell.angle_gamma   90.00
#
_symmetry.space_group_name_H-M   'P 1'
#
loop_
_entity.id
_entity.type
_entity.pdbx_description
1 polymer ?
#
loop_
_entity_poly.entity_id
_entity_poly.type
_entity_poly.pdbx_seq_one_letter_code
_entity_poly.pdbx_strand_id
1 'polypeptide(L)'
;MHKKVAVILSGCGVYDGAEIHESVITLLRLSQRGAEAQCFAPNIAQHHVVNHLTGEEMPESRNVLVESARIARGEVKDLREARAEDYDALIVPGGFGAAKNLSDFAINGAQCQVQPDVLALAKAFAEAGKPVGLICIAPAMAAKIYGAGVQCTIGNDADTAD
;
A
#
# COMPACT_ATOMS: atom_id res chain seq x y z
N MET A 1 12.06 -4.92 -23.47
CA MET A 1 10.92 -5.47 -22.70
C MET A 1 10.51 -4.40 -21.71
N HIS A 2 9.26 -3.93 -21.73
CA HIS A 2 8.78 -2.96 -20.75
C HIS A 2 8.62 -3.67 -19.40
N LYS A 3 9.14 -3.07 -18.32
CA LYS A 3 9.01 -3.60 -16.97
C LYS A 3 7.61 -3.34 -16.46
N LYS A 4 6.97 -4.35 -15.85
CA LYS A 4 5.64 -4.23 -15.24
C LYS A 4 5.76 -4.11 -13.73
N VAL A 5 5.06 -3.16 -13.13
CA VAL A 5 5.10 -2.90 -11.69
C VAL A 5 3.70 -2.92 -11.11
N ALA A 6 3.47 -3.80 -10.15
CA ALA A 6 2.25 -3.78 -9.36
C ALA A 6 2.33 -2.66 -8.33
N VAL A 7 1.26 -1.88 -8.17
CA VAL A 7 1.16 -0.81 -7.16
C VAL A 7 -0.06 -1.08 -6.29
N ILE A 8 0.13 -1.34 -4.99
CA ILE A 8 -1.00 -1.56 -4.07
C ILE A 8 -1.41 -0.23 -3.44
N LEU A 9 -2.65 0.18 -3.66
CA LEU A 9 -3.28 1.35 -3.04
C LEU A 9 -4.20 0.91 -1.89
N SER A 10 -4.45 1.83 -0.96
CA SER A 10 -5.19 1.57 0.28
C SER A 10 -6.41 2.46 0.48
N GLY A 11 -6.84 3.20 -0.54
CA GLY A 11 -7.88 4.24 -0.49
C GLY A 11 -7.37 5.51 -1.19
N CYS A 12 -7.97 6.67 -0.90
CA CYS A 12 -7.59 7.95 -1.54
C CYS A 12 -7.59 9.12 -0.54
N GLY A 13 -6.54 9.24 0.26
CA GLY A 13 -6.41 10.25 1.30
C GLY A 13 -5.42 9.82 2.37
N VAL A 14 -4.61 10.74 2.89
CA VAL A 14 -3.53 10.42 3.84
C VAL A 14 -4.04 9.77 5.14
N TYR A 15 -5.21 10.16 5.66
CA TYR A 15 -5.67 9.70 6.96
C TYR A 15 -6.41 8.36 6.95
N ASP A 16 -7.04 8.03 5.82
CA ASP A 16 -7.94 6.88 5.68
C ASP A 16 -7.64 5.98 4.46
N GLY A 17 -6.62 6.31 3.67
CA GLY A 17 -6.24 5.61 2.45
C GLY A 17 -4.77 5.79 2.08
N ALA A 18 -4.48 5.73 0.77
CA ALA A 18 -3.15 5.95 0.25
C ALA A 18 -2.81 7.44 0.24
N GLU A 19 -1.57 7.79 0.58
CA GLU A 19 -1.09 9.16 0.44
C GLU A 19 -1.05 9.52 -1.05
N ILE A 20 -1.78 10.59 -1.42
CA ILE A 20 -2.09 10.91 -2.81
C ILE A 20 -0.82 11.36 -3.54
N HIS A 21 0.03 12.17 -2.92
CA HIS A 21 1.25 12.66 -3.56
C HIS A 21 2.27 11.55 -3.78
N GLU A 22 2.54 10.69 -2.80
CA GLU A 22 3.39 9.51 -2.89
C GLU A 22 2.91 8.58 -3.99
N SER A 23 1.59 8.35 -4.07
CA SER A 23 0.99 7.52 -5.12
C SER A 23 1.20 8.14 -6.50
N VAL A 24 0.88 9.42 -6.68
CA VAL A 24 1.05 10.12 -7.96
C VAL A 24 2.52 10.21 -8.38
N ILE A 25 3.43 10.53 -7.45
CA ILE A 25 4.87 10.60 -7.71
C ILE A 25 5.41 9.21 -8.07
N THR A 26 4.96 8.15 -7.39
CA THR A 26 5.31 6.76 -7.72
C THR A 26 4.94 6.45 -9.17
N LEU A 27 3.68 6.68 -9.54
CA LEU A 27 3.19 6.43 -10.91
C LEU A 27 3.93 7.28 -11.95
N LEU A 28 4.17 8.56 -11.65
CA LEU A 28 4.95 9.47 -12.51
C LEU A 28 6.37 8.92 -12.73
N ARG A 29 7.06 8.50 -11.67
CA ARG A 29 8.45 8.03 -11.74
C ARG A 29 8.61 6.67 -12.41
N LEU A 30 7.58 5.83 -12.37
CA LEU A 30 7.51 4.60 -13.17
C LEU A 30 7.31 4.91 -14.64
N SER A 31 6.33 5.77 -14.97
CA SER A 31 6.04 6.19 -16.34
C SER A 31 7.25 6.85 -17.01
N GLN A 32 7.94 7.77 -16.32
CA GLN A 32 9.16 8.42 -16.82
C GLN A 32 10.32 7.45 -17.11
N ARG A 33 10.29 6.24 -16.55
CA ARG A 33 11.28 5.18 -16.79
C ARG A 33 10.80 4.14 -17.81
N GLY A 34 9.66 4.36 -18.45
CA GLY A 34 9.07 3.44 -19.42
C GLY A 34 8.57 2.13 -18.80
N ALA A 35 8.31 2.12 -17.49
CA ALA A 35 7.66 1.00 -16.81
C ALA A 35 6.14 1.15 -16.89
N GLU A 36 5.45 0.03 -17.04
CA GLU A 36 4.00 -0.08 -17.01
C GLU A 36 3.56 -0.34 -15.57
N ALA A 37 2.70 0.52 -15.02
CA ALA A 37 2.16 0.36 -13.68
C ALA A 37 0.73 -0.16 -13.73
N GLN A 38 0.41 -1.21 -12.97
CA GLN A 38 -0.96 -1.65 -12.72
C GLN A 38 -1.28 -1.40 -11.26
N CYS A 39 -2.30 -0.58 -11.00
CA CYS A 39 -2.79 -0.38 -9.65
C CYS A 39 -3.67 -1.56 -9.22
N PHE A 40 -3.56 -1.92 -7.95
CA PHE A 40 -4.39 -2.89 -7.26
C PHE A 40 -4.85 -2.32 -5.93
N ALA A 41 -6.00 -2.77 -5.45
CA ALA A 41 -6.45 -2.46 -4.09
C ALA A 41 -7.38 -3.58 -3.59
N PRO A 42 -7.37 -3.90 -2.27
CA PRO A 42 -8.28 -4.89 -1.73
C PRO A 42 -9.72 -4.37 -1.80
N ASN A 43 -10.65 -5.22 -2.24
CA ASN A 43 -12.06 -4.88 -2.28
C ASN A 43 -12.73 -5.08 -0.91
N ILE A 44 -12.41 -4.18 0.01
CA ILE A 44 -12.86 -4.18 1.41
C ILE A 44 -13.37 -2.79 1.81
N ALA A 45 -14.12 -2.70 2.92
CA ALA A 45 -14.41 -1.42 3.54
C ALA A 45 -13.11 -0.77 4.08
N GLN A 46 -13.00 0.55 4.02
CA GLN A 46 -12.01 1.30 4.79
C GLN A 46 -12.29 1.11 6.29
N HIS A 47 -11.24 1.12 7.10
CA HIS A 47 -11.37 1.05 8.56
C HIS A 47 -12.24 2.18 9.12
N HIS A 48 -12.02 3.39 8.62
CA HIS A 48 -12.82 4.57 8.91
C HIS A 48 -12.74 5.56 7.73
N VAL A 49 -13.58 6.59 7.76
CA VAL A 49 -13.56 7.70 6.81
C VAL A 49 -13.25 8.97 7.55
N VAL A 50 -12.29 9.75 7.07
CA VAL A 50 -11.79 10.93 7.80
C VAL A 50 -12.02 12.19 6.99
N ASN A 51 -12.60 13.20 7.64
CA ASN A 51 -12.62 14.54 7.10
C ASN A 51 -11.21 15.12 7.15
N HIS A 52 -10.56 15.21 6.00
CA HIS A 52 -9.17 15.67 5.91
C HIS A 52 -8.97 17.15 6.25
N LEU A 53 -10.06 17.95 6.37
CA LEU A 53 -9.98 19.34 6.82
C LEU A 53 -9.95 19.44 8.35
N THR A 54 -10.72 18.60 9.05
CA THR A 54 -10.84 18.66 10.52
C THR A 54 -10.01 17.59 11.23
N GLY A 55 -9.62 16.53 10.53
CA GLY A 55 -8.98 15.34 11.11
C GLY A 55 -9.96 14.40 11.82
N GLU A 56 -11.25 14.72 11.80
CA GLU A 56 -12.28 13.96 12.52
C GLU A 56 -12.84 12.83 11.66
N GLU A 57 -13.22 11.74 12.33
CA GLU A 57 -13.94 10.64 11.70
C GLU A 57 -15.36 11.06 11.28
N MET A 58 -15.77 10.61 10.10
CA MET A 58 -17.09 10.86 9.54
C MET A 58 -17.98 9.62 9.71
N PRO A 59 -19.28 9.78 10.02
CA PRO A 59 -20.22 8.68 10.19
C PRO A 59 -20.70 8.13 8.84
N GLU A 60 -19.77 7.70 7.99
CA GLU A 60 -20.01 7.10 6.68
C GLU A 60 -19.04 5.94 6.42
N SER A 61 -19.30 5.17 5.35
CA SER A 61 -18.43 4.07 4.94
C SER A 61 -18.02 4.22 3.48
N ARG A 62 -16.77 3.86 3.18
CA ARG A 62 -16.20 3.85 1.84
C ARG A 62 -15.47 2.54 1.59
N ASN A 63 -15.30 2.18 0.32
CA ASN A 63 -14.61 0.98 -0.09
C ASN A 63 -13.20 1.32 -0.62
N VAL A 64 -12.19 0.57 -0.15
CA VAL A 64 -10.78 0.80 -0.46
C VAL A 64 -10.51 0.75 -1.98
N LEU A 65 -11.04 -0.24 -2.69
CA LEU A 65 -10.87 -0.37 -4.14
C LEU A 65 -11.55 0.77 -4.89
N VAL A 66 -12.80 1.08 -4.53
CA VAL A 66 -13.58 2.16 -5.16
C VAL A 66 -12.89 3.51 -5.00
N GLU A 67 -12.40 3.83 -3.79
CA GLU A 67 -11.73 5.10 -3.56
C GLU A 67 -10.34 5.14 -4.22
N SER A 68 -9.60 4.02 -4.23
CA SER A 68 -8.31 3.92 -4.94
C SER A 68 -8.45 4.17 -6.45
N ALA A 69 -9.61 3.89 -7.05
CA ALA A 69 -9.88 4.16 -8.45
C ALA A 69 -9.81 5.65 -8.80
N ARG A 70 -9.96 6.55 -7.81
CA ARG A 70 -9.78 8.00 -7.99
C ARG A 70 -8.34 8.34 -8.36
N ILE A 71 -7.37 7.76 -7.65
CA ILE A 71 -5.93 7.93 -7.94
C ILE A 71 -5.59 7.30 -9.29
N ALA A 72 -6.06 6.07 -9.51
CA ALA A 72 -5.75 5.30 -10.72
C ALA A 72 -6.56 5.69 -11.96
N ARG A 73 -7.46 6.68 -11.86
CA ARG A 73 -8.37 7.11 -12.94
C ARG A 73 -9.19 5.96 -13.53
N GLY A 74 -9.65 5.05 -12.68
CA GLY A 74 -10.38 3.84 -13.05
C GLY A 74 -9.50 2.61 -13.33
N GLU A 75 -8.20 2.79 -13.57
CA GLU A 75 -7.26 1.70 -13.91
C GLU A 75 -6.70 1.00 -12.66
N VAL A 76 -7.60 0.49 -11.81
CA VAL A 76 -7.28 -0.31 -10.62
C VAL A 76 -8.05 -1.62 -10.64
N LYS A 77 -7.39 -2.72 -10.23
CA LYS A 77 -7.98 -4.06 -10.17
C LYS A 77 -8.13 -4.52 -8.72
N ASP A 78 -9.00 -5.51 -8.51
CA ASP A 78 -9.06 -6.17 -7.21
C ASP A 78 -7.71 -6.86 -6.94
N LEU A 79 -7.18 -6.68 -5.74
CA LEU A 79 -5.91 -7.26 -5.33
C LEU A 79 -5.86 -8.79 -5.52
N ARG A 80 -6.99 -9.47 -5.41
CA ARG A 80 -7.09 -10.93 -5.61
C ARG A 80 -6.82 -11.37 -7.05
N GLU A 81 -6.85 -10.44 -8.01
CA GLU A 81 -6.49 -10.69 -9.40
C GLU A 81 -4.97 -10.60 -9.63
N ALA A 82 -4.22 -10.03 -8.69
CA ALA A 82 -2.77 -9.88 -8.83
C ALA A 82 -2.06 -11.23 -8.74
N ARG A 83 -1.07 -11.41 -9.62
CA ARG A 83 -0.22 -12.61 -9.71
C ARG A 83 1.22 -12.14 -9.79
N ALA A 84 2.07 -12.58 -8.86
CA ALA A 84 3.44 -12.06 -8.77
C ALA A 84 4.25 -12.36 -10.03
N GLU A 85 3.96 -13.46 -10.72
CA GLU A 85 4.57 -13.87 -11.99
C GLU A 85 4.38 -12.86 -13.13
N ASP A 86 3.29 -12.09 -13.13
CA ASP A 86 2.95 -11.14 -14.20
C ASP A 86 3.69 -9.79 -14.11
N TYR A 87 4.39 -9.55 -12.99
CA TYR A 87 5.05 -8.27 -12.70
C TYR A 87 6.52 -8.47 -12.36
N ASP A 88 7.33 -7.45 -12.61
CA ASP A 88 8.76 -7.43 -12.28
C ASP A 88 9.04 -6.88 -10.87
N ALA A 89 8.13 -6.06 -10.32
CA ALA A 89 8.31 -5.41 -9.02
C ALA A 89 6.96 -5.08 -8.37
N LEU A 90 6.98 -4.85 -7.06
CA LEU A 90 5.85 -4.38 -6.27
C LEU A 90 6.21 -3.05 -5.60
N ILE A 91 5.30 -2.08 -5.60
CA ILE A 91 5.40 -0.86 -4.79
C ILE A 91 4.13 -0.70 -3.95
N VAL A 92 4.29 -0.29 -2.69
CA VAL A 92 3.21 0.08 -1.78
C VAL A 92 3.46 1.51 -1.28
N PRO A 93 2.74 2.52 -1.81
CA PRO A 93 2.72 3.86 -1.24
C PRO A 93 2.22 3.86 0.21
N GLY A 94 2.56 4.90 0.95
CA GLY A 94 2.14 5.06 2.34
C GLY A 94 0.75 5.66 2.48
N GLY A 95 0.61 6.54 3.46
CA GLY A 95 -0.69 6.96 4.01
C GLY A 95 -1.17 6.02 5.10
N PHE A 96 -1.97 6.53 6.03
CA PHE A 96 -2.47 5.75 7.17
C PHE A 96 -3.36 4.59 6.74
N GLY A 97 -3.91 4.59 5.52
CA GLY A 97 -4.56 3.41 4.96
C GLY A 97 -3.62 2.20 4.85
N ALA A 98 -2.31 2.38 4.67
CA ALA A 98 -1.35 1.27 4.74
C ALA A 98 -1.28 0.65 6.16
N ALA A 99 -1.44 1.48 7.20
CA ALA A 99 -1.41 1.06 8.60
C ALA A 99 -2.78 0.67 9.18
N LYS A 100 -3.88 0.90 8.45
CA LYS A 100 -5.27 0.67 8.91
C LYS A 100 -6.09 -0.27 8.01
N ASN A 101 -5.83 -0.26 6.70
CA ASN A 101 -6.58 -1.04 5.70
C ASN A 101 -5.73 -2.20 5.15
N LEU A 102 -4.44 -1.96 4.85
CA LEU A 102 -3.52 -3.01 4.39
C LEU A 102 -2.88 -3.78 5.54
N SER A 103 -2.94 -3.22 6.74
CA SER A 103 -2.56 -3.84 8.01
C SER A 103 -3.37 -3.16 9.13
N ASP A 104 -3.24 -3.64 10.35
CA ASP A 104 -3.78 -3.01 11.55
C ASP A 104 -2.68 -2.39 12.43
N PHE A 105 -1.53 -2.01 11.84
CA PHE A 105 -0.38 -1.44 12.55
C PHE A 105 -0.74 -0.22 13.40
N ALA A 106 -1.61 0.66 12.91
CA ALA A 106 -2.05 1.84 13.65
C ALA A 106 -2.83 1.49 14.94
N ILE A 107 -3.30 0.25 15.08
CA ILE A 107 -4.05 -0.26 16.23
C ILE A 107 -3.18 -1.17 17.09
N ASN A 108 -2.42 -2.08 16.46
CA ASN A 108 -1.74 -3.20 17.12
C ASN A 108 -0.20 -3.09 17.12
N GLY A 109 0.39 -2.05 16.52
CA GLY A 109 1.84 -1.81 16.50
C GLY A 109 2.64 -3.02 16.02
N ALA A 110 3.68 -3.41 16.77
CA ALA A 110 4.51 -4.57 16.45
C ALA A 110 3.73 -5.91 16.35
N GLN A 111 2.58 -6.02 17.03
CA GLN A 111 1.71 -7.21 16.97
C GLN A 111 0.76 -7.21 15.76
N CYS A 112 0.90 -6.23 14.86
CA CYS A 112 0.02 -6.10 13.72
C CYS A 112 -0.07 -7.35 12.84
N GLN A 113 -1.19 -7.45 12.15
CA GLN A 113 -1.46 -8.34 11.06
C GLN A 113 -1.55 -7.52 9.77
N VAL A 114 -0.97 -8.07 8.71
CA VAL A 114 -1.11 -7.54 7.36
C VAL A 114 -2.34 -8.22 6.74
N GLN A 115 -3.11 -7.48 5.96
CA GLN A 115 -4.26 -8.00 5.22
C GLN A 115 -3.81 -9.24 4.40
N PRO A 116 -4.55 -10.36 4.44
CA PRO A 116 -4.04 -11.64 3.94
C PRO A 116 -3.60 -11.65 2.47
N ASP A 117 -4.36 -11.00 1.57
CA ASP A 117 -4.05 -10.93 0.14
C ASP A 117 -2.82 -10.03 -0.11
N VAL A 118 -2.69 -8.93 0.63
CA VAL A 118 -1.50 -8.05 0.59
C VAL A 118 -0.26 -8.83 1.01
N LEU A 119 -0.36 -9.56 2.13
CA LEU A 119 0.75 -10.34 2.66
C LEU A 119 1.14 -11.47 1.71
N ALA A 120 0.15 -12.21 1.18
CA ALA A 120 0.38 -13.29 0.24
C ALA A 120 1.07 -12.79 -1.03
N LEU A 121 0.58 -11.69 -1.62
CA LEU A 121 1.19 -11.12 -2.82
C LEU A 121 2.61 -10.64 -2.53
N ALA A 122 2.82 -9.84 -1.48
CA ALA A 122 4.14 -9.30 -1.14
C ALA A 122 5.17 -10.40 -0.85
N LYS A 123 4.77 -11.48 -0.16
CA LYS A 123 5.61 -12.66 0.03
C LYS A 123 5.94 -13.35 -1.28
N ALA A 124 4.98 -13.50 -2.19
CA ALA A 124 5.25 -14.09 -3.50
C ALA A 124 6.28 -13.28 -4.31
N PHE A 125 6.26 -11.94 -4.24
CA PHE A 125 7.33 -11.11 -4.82
C PHE A 125 8.68 -11.35 -4.14
N ALA A 126 8.72 -11.37 -2.81
CA ALA A 126 9.93 -11.58 -2.03
C ALA A 126 10.56 -12.97 -2.31
N GLU A 127 9.76 -14.03 -2.29
CA GLU A 127 10.19 -15.41 -2.58
C GLU A 127 10.67 -15.59 -4.01
N ALA A 128 10.08 -14.86 -4.97
CA ALA A 128 10.54 -14.83 -6.35
C ALA A 128 11.80 -13.97 -6.58
N GLY A 129 12.37 -13.37 -5.52
CA GLY A 129 13.53 -12.49 -5.61
C GLY A 129 13.24 -11.18 -6.35
N LYS A 130 11.97 -10.76 -6.43
CA LYS A 130 11.54 -9.53 -7.09
C LYS A 130 11.55 -8.36 -6.10
N PRO A 131 11.96 -7.15 -6.51
CA PRO A 131 12.03 -6.00 -5.62
C PRO A 131 10.63 -5.57 -5.13
N VAL A 132 10.56 -5.27 -3.83
CA VAL A 132 9.39 -4.67 -3.17
C VAL A 132 9.80 -3.31 -2.61
N GLY A 133 9.14 -2.23 -3.05
CA GLY A 133 9.31 -0.88 -2.53
C GLY A 133 8.18 -0.52 -1.57
N LEU A 134 8.52 -0.14 -0.34
CA LEU A 134 7.57 0.31 0.68
C LEU A 134 7.88 1.78 1.02
N ILE A 135 6.86 2.64 1.06
CA ILE A 135 7.03 4.09 1.23
C ILE A 135 6.36 4.55 2.53
N CYS A 136 6.98 5.52 3.22
CA CYS A 136 6.43 6.19 4.40
C CYS A 136 6.15 5.20 5.55
N ILE A 137 4.89 4.93 5.91
CA ILE A 137 4.52 3.98 6.98
C ILE A 137 4.38 2.53 6.48
N ALA A 138 4.29 2.29 5.17
CA ALA A 138 4.22 0.93 4.63
C ALA A 138 5.39 -0.01 5.02
N PRO A 139 6.63 0.47 5.24
CA PRO A 139 7.74 -0.33 5.78
C PRO A 139 7.46 -1.00 7.13
N ALA A 140 6.48 -0.54 7.92
CA ALA A 140 6.05 -1.24 9.14
C ALA A 140 5.60 -2.69 8.87
N MET A 141 5.16 -2.98 7.64
CA MET A 141 4.81 -4.34 7.21
C MET A 141 6.01 -5.21 6.81
N ALA A 142 7.23 -4.64 6.69
CA ALA A 142 8.40 -5.31 6.11
C ALA A 142 8.76 -6.61 6.85
N ALA A 143 8.75 -6.60 8.19
CA ALA A 143 9.08 -7.78 9.00
C ALA A 143 8.06 -8.92 8.79
N LYS A 144 6.80 -8.61 8.49
CA LYS A 144 5.78 -9.62 8.19
C LYS A 144 5.97 -10.21 6.79
N ILE A 145 6.49 -9.42 5.85
CA ILE A 145 6.78 -9.82 4.47
C ILE A 145 8.05 -10.66 4.38
N TYR A 146 9.18 -10.14 4.87
CA TYR A 146 10.52 -10.73 4.70
C TYR A 146 11.01 -11.55 5.89
N GLY A 147 10.33 -11.48 7.04
CA GLY A 147 10.78 -12.10 8.28
C GLY A 147 11.72 -11.21 9.10
N ALA A 148 12.20 -11.77 10.22
CA ALA A 148 13.07 -11.06 11.15
C ALA A 148 14.43 -10.70 10.52
N GLY A 149 14.93 -9.51 10.84
CA GLY A 149 16.24 -9.02 10.37
C GLY A 149 16.21 -8.25 9.05
N VAL A 150 15.04 -8.10 8.42
CA VAL A 150 14.90 -7.18 7.27
C VAL A 150 15.26 -5.75 7.67
N GLN A 151 16.03 -5.08 6.82
CA GLN A 151 16.34 -3.67 6.99
C GLN A 151 15.32 -2.82 6.25
N CYS A 152 14.72 -1.87 6.95
CA CYS A 152 13.83 -0.88 6.37
C CYS A 152 13.98 0.46 7.12
N THR A 153 13.31 1.50 6.65
CA THR A 153 13.30 2.81 7.30
C THR A 153 11.90 3.40 7.23
N ILE A 154 11.51 4.08 8.30
CA ILE A 154 10.33 4.94 8.38
C ILE A 154 10.75 6.40 8.60
N GLY A 155 12.02 6.72 8.30
CA GLY A 155 12.66 7.96 8.69
C GLY A 155 13.24 7.86 10.11
N ASN A 156 13.01 8.90 10.91
CA ASN A 156 13.55 9.07 12.27
C ASN A 156 12.43 9.19 13.33
N ASP A 157 11.23 8.71 13.04
CA ASP A 157 10.09 8.78 13.96
C ASP A 157 10.21 7.71 15.04
N ALA A 158 10.51 8.11 16.28
CA ALA A 158 10.78 7.19 17.37
C ALA A 158 9.55 6.32 17.72
N ASP A 159 8.35 6.90 17.68
CA ASP A 159 7.11 6.22 18.04
C ASP A 159 6.75 5.06 17.09
N THR A 160 7.29 5.08 15.86
CA THR A 160 7.13 4.01 14.87
C THR A 160 8.35 3.09 14.79
N ALA A 161 9.54 3.57 15.18
CA ALA A 161 10.81 2.85 15.05
C ALA A 161 11.13 1.89 16.21
N ASP A 162 10.61 2.17 17.42
CA ASP A 162 10.83 1.38 18.64
C ASP A 162 9.78 0.28 18.85
#